data_AF-A0A7W2XTE6-F1
#
_entry.id   AF-A0A7W2XTE6-F1
#
_cell.length_a   1.000
_cell.length_b   1.000
_cell.length_c   1.000
_cell.angle_alpha   90.00
_cell.angle_beta   90.00
_cell.angle_gamma   90.00
#
_symmetry.space_group_name_H-M   'P 1'
#
loop_
_entity.id
_entity.type
_entity.pdbx_description
1 polymer ?
#
loop_
_entity_poly.entity_id
_entity_poly.type
_entity_poly.pdbx_seq_one_letter_code
_entity_poly.pdbx_strand_id
1 'polypeptide(L)'
;MHAAIKQLQLWHIAATPINYAVSYGYLNKHSKALNTAIEKQLAVVKKLDNFFLEQIYSQYFLVKSAFRGELIDDLDEVLIDLQANSKQSFSCTKPLVTQLDENMARLNSTDKDEIFIAIKKICQTTQKFKLEQEKLLSNYWYQNSLLRYCTQN
;
A
#
# COMPACT_ATOMS: atom_id res chain seq x y z
N MET A 1 -11.17 3.58 -7.15
CA MET A 1 -9.80 3.54 -6.61
C MET A 1 -9.23 2.13 -6.33
N HIS A 2 -9.72 1.40 -5.32
CA HIS A 2 -9.10 0.13 -4.87
C HIS A 2 -9.16 -1.05 -5.87
N ALA A 3 -10.09 -1.03 -6.82
CA ALA A 3 -10.27 -2.11 -7.79
C ALA A 3 -9.08 -2.22 -8.76
N ALA A 4 -8.50 -1.08 -9.19
CA ALA A 4 -7.36 -1.05 -10.11
C ALA A 4 -6.09 -1.65 -9.48
N ILE A 5 -5.81 -1.29 -8.22
CA ILE A 5 -4.68 -1.86 -7.48
C ILE A 5 -4.86 -3.37 -7.27
N LYS A 6 -6.07 -3.84 -6.93
CA LYS A 6 -6.38 -5.27 -6.82
C LYS A 6 -6.20 -6.00 -8.16
N GLN A 7 -6.61 -5.38 -9.25
CA GLN A 7 -6.46 -5.96 -10.58
C GLN A 7 -4.97 -6.09 -10.98
N LEU A 8 -4.13 -5.11 -10.62
CA LEU A 8 -2.68 -5.21 -10.79
C LEU A 8 -2.05 -6.33 -9.96
N GLN A 9 -2.54 -6.54 -8.73
CA GLN A 9 -2.10 -7.67 -7.89
C GLN A 9 -2.47 -9.02 -8.52
N LEU A 10 -3.68 -9.15 -9.08
CA LEU A 10 -4.10 -10.35 -9.82
C LEU A 10 -3.26 -10.60 -11.07
N TRP A 11 -2.81 -9.53 -11.73
CA TRP A 11 -1.90 -9.62 -12.87
C TRP A 11 -0.43 -9.77 -12.47
N HIS A 12 -0.11 -9.73 -11.17
CA HIS A 12 1.25 -9.75 -10.62
C HIS A 12 2.14 -8.61 -11.15
N ILE A 13 1.59 -7.40 -11.21
CA ILE A 13 2.26 -6.21 -11.74
C ILE A 13 2.40 -5.15 -10.66
N ALA A 14 3.52 -4.44 -10.67
CA ALA A 14 3.78 -3.34 -9.74
C ALA A 14 2.78 -2.20 -9.93
N ALA A 15 2.32 -1.60 -8.84
CA ALA A 15 1.39 -0.47 -8.83
C ALA A 15 2.11 0.86 -9.15
N THR A 16 2.67 0.98 -10.35
CA THR A 16 3.22 2.25 -10.85
C THR A 16 2.08 3.15 -11.37
N PRO A 17 2.27 4.48 -11.47
CA PRO A 17 1.25 5.39 -12.02
C PRO A 17 0.76 4.98 -13.41
N ILE A 18 1.67 4.50 -14.27
CA ILE A 18 1.37 4.00 -15.62
C ILE A 18 0.48 2.75 -15.55
N ASN A 19 0.87 1.77 -14.72
CA ASN A 19 0.13 0.52 -14.61
C ASN A 19 -1.25 0.74 -13.96
N TYR A 20 -1.32 1.63 -12.97
CA TYR A 20 -2.58 2.04 -12.34
C TYR A 20 -3.52 2.66 -13.37
N ALA A 21 -3.03 3.59 -14.19
CA ALA A 21 -3.83 4.23 -15.23
C ALA A 21 -4.43 3.22 -16.22
N VAL A 22 -3.63 2.26 -16.68
CA VAL A 22 -4.09 1.24 -17.61
C VAL A 22 -5.10 0.31 -16.96
N SER A 23 -4.83 -0.13 -15.73
CA SER A 23 -5.75 -0.98 -14.97
C SER A 23 -7.08 -0.28 -14.64
N TYR A 24 -7.02 0.99 -14.26
CA TYR A 24 -8.17 1.83 -14.02
C TYR A 24 -9.02 2.02 -15.28
N GLY A 25 -8.38 2.37 -16.41
CA GLY A 25 -9.09 2.52 -17.68
C GLY A 25 -9.70 1.21 -18.17
N TYR A 26 -9.06 0.07 -17.89
CA TYR A 26 -9.60 -1.25 -18.18
C TYR A 26 -10.88 -1.53 -17.37
N LEU A 27 -10.83 -1.34 -16.05
CA LEU A 27 -11.97 -1.62 -15.16
C LEU A 27 -13.15 -0.69 -15.42
N ASN A 28 -12.89 0.58 -15.72
CA ASN A 28 -13.92 1.57 -16.01
C ASN A 28 -14.41 1.54 -17.46
N LYS A 29 -13.96 0.56 -18.27
CA LYS A 29 -14.33 0.40 -19.69
C LYS A 29 -14.12 1.70 -20.51
N HIS A 30 -13.09 2.47 -20.15
CA HIS A 30 -12.83 3.79 -20.71
C HIS A 30 -12.66 3.76 -22.24
N SER A 31 -12.17 2.65 -22.79
CA SER A 31 -12.09 2.43 -24.23
C SER A 31 -12.32 0.96 -24.55
N LYS A 32 -13.26 0.68 -25.46
CA LYS A 32 -13.47 -0.68 -25.98
C LYS A 32 -12.19 -1.23 -26.62
N ALA A 33 -11.43 -0.39 -27.33
CA ALA A 33 -10.18 -0.79 -27.95
C ALA A 33 -9.07 -1.13 -26.93
N LEU A 34 -9.00 -0.38 -25.82
CA LEU A 34 -8.10 -0.67 -24.70
C LEU A 34 -8.40 -2.05 -24.10
N ASN A 35 -9.66 -2.29 -23.75
CA ASN A 35 -10.07 -3.54 -23.11
C ASN A 35 -9.84 -4.74 -24.02
N THR A 36 -10.19 -4.63 -25.31
CA THR A 36 -9.93 -5.69 -26.28
C THR A 36 -8.43 -5.99 -26.42
N ALA A 37 -7.55 -4.98 -26.37
CA ALA A 37 -6.10 -5.20 -26.43
C ALA A 37 -5.59 -5.98 -25.20
N ILE A 38 -6.08 -5.62 -24.00
CA ILE A 38 -5.73 -6.30 -22.75
C ILE A 38 -6.28 -7.73 -22.70
N GLU A 39 -7.56 -7.93 -23.06
CA GLU A 39 -8.19 -9.25 -23.12
C GLU A 39 -7.49 -10.17 -24.12
N LYS A 40 -7.10 -9.65 -25.29
CA LYS A 40 -6.33 -10.42 -26.28
C LYS A 40 -4.98 -10.86 -25.73
N GLN A 41 -4.29 -9.97 -25.01
CA GLN A 41 -3.01 -10.28 -24.37
C GLN A 41 -3.16 -11.27 -23.22
N LEU A 42 -4.29 -11.26 -22.50
CA LEU A 42 -4.61 -12.24 -21.46
C LEU A 42 -4.98 -13.62 -22.03
N ALA A 43 -5.61 -13.65 -23.22
CA ALA A 43 -6.05 -14.88 -23.87
C ALA A 43 -4.91 -15.65 -24.55
N VAL A 44 -3.92 -14.95 -25.10
CA VAL A 44 -2.65 -15.55 -25.49
C VAL A 44 -1.88 -15.75 -24.19
N VAL A 45 -1.46 -16.97 -23.84
CA VAL A 45 -0.84 -17.37 -22.54
C VAL A 45 0.50 -16.64 -22.25
N LYS A 46 0.50 -15.32 -22.29
CA LYS A 46 1.63 -14.42 -22.10
C LYS A 46 1.22 -13.48 -20.98
N LYS A 47 2.02 -13.47 -19.92
CA LYS A 47 1.74 -12.61 -18.76
C LYS A 47 1.73 -11.15 -19.22
N LEU A 48 0.81 -10.37 -18.68
CA LEU A 48 0.89 -8.92 -18.75
C LEU A 48 2.18 -8.51 -18.02
N ASP A 49 3.02 -7.74 -18.69
CA ASP A 49 4.26 -7.21 -18.13
C ASP A 49 4.26 -5.67 -18.20
N ASN A 50 5.24 -5.06 -17.52
CA ASN A 50 5.35 -3.61 -17.44
C ASN A 50 5.52 -2.96 -18.82
N PHE A 51 6.23 -3.64 -19.72
CA PHE A 51 6.50 -3.16 -21.07
C PHE A 51 5.23 -3.10 -21.92
N PHE A 52 4.38 -4.12 -21.84
CA PHE A 52 3.08 -4.11 -22.50
C PHE A 52 2.17 -3.00 -21.96
N LEU A 53 2.13 -2.82 -20.64
CA LEU A 53 1.32 -1.77 -20.02
C LEU A 53 1.81 -0.36 -20.39
N GLU A 54 3.12 -0.14 -20.51
CA GLU A 54 3.67 1.14 -21.01
C GLU A 54 3.26 1.43 -22.46
N GLN A 55 3.21 0.41 -23.32
CA GLN A 55 2.73 0.56 -24.69
C GLN A 55 1.24 0.91 -24.73
N ILE A 56 0.43 0.19 -23.95
CA ILE A 56 -1.01 0.44 -23.83
C ILE A 56 -1.26 1.85 -23.28
N TYR A 57 -0.50 2.26 -22.27
CA TYR A 57 -0.57 3.61 -21.71
C TYR A 57 -0.29 4.66 -22.78
N SER A 58 0.78 4.47 -23.53
CA SER A 58 1.19 5.38 -24.59
C SER A 58 0.16 5.50 -25.71
N GLN A 59 -0.44 4.38 -26.10
CA GLN A 59 -1.39 4.33 -27.21
C GLN A 59 -2.78 4.90 -26.86
N TYR A 60 -3.26 4.69 -25.63
CA TYR A 60 -4.65 4.99 -25.27
C TYR A 60 -4.82 6.16 -24.29
N PHE A 61 -3.77 6.58 -23.59
CA PHE A 61 -3.86 7.57 -22.52
C PHE A 61 -3.02 8.83 -22.77
N LEU A 62 -1.90 8.75 -23.49
CA LEU A 62 -1.13 9.96 -23.86
C LEU A 62 -1.86 10.83 -24.89
N VAL A 63 -2.81 10.27 -25.65
CA VAL A 63 -3.54 10.97 -26.73
C VAL A 63 -4.78 11.73 -26.20
N LYS A 64 -5.23 11.51 -24.95
CA LYS A 64 -6.41 12.18 -24.37
C LYS A 64 -6.06 12.99 -23.12
N SER A 65 -6.04 14.32 -23.25
CA SER A 65 -5.66 15.26 -22.19
C SER A 65 -6.59 15.27 -20.97
N ALA A 66 -7.89 14.99 -21.14
CA ALA A 66 -8.88 15.02 -20.05
C ALA A 66 -8.69 13.91 -18.99
N PHE A 67 -8.20 12.74 -19.40
CA PHE A 67 -7.97 11.61 -18.49
C PHE A 67 -6.83 11.87 -17.48
N ARG A 68 -5.89 12.78 -17.82
CA ARG A 68 -4.78 13.09 -16.92
C ARG A 68 -5.20 13.84 -15.66
N GLY A 69 -6.25 14.67 -15.72
CA GLY A 69 -6.71 15.44 -14.56
C GLY A 69 -7.24 14.55 -13.44
N GLU A 70 -8.28 13.77 -13.74
CA GLU A 70 -8.94 12.86 -12.78
C GLU A 70 -7.97 11.81 -12.21
N LEU A 71 -7.01 11.35 -13.00
CA LEU A 71 -6.02 10.37 -12.54
C LEU A 71 -4.96 10.97 -11.60
N ILE A 72 -4.58 12.23 -11.81
CA ILE A 72 -3.63 12.92 -10.93
C ILE A 72 -4.29 13.14 -9.56
N ASP A 73 -5.55 13.54 -9.53
CA ASP A 73 -6.30 13.75 -8.27
C ASP A 73 -6.42 12.44 -7.47
N ASP A 74 -6.74 11.31 -8.14
CA ASP A 74 -6.76 9.98 -7.52
C ASP A 74 -5.36 9.57 -7.00
N LEU A 75 -4.28 9.87 -7.72
CA LEU A 75 -2.93 9.50 -7.28
C LEU A 75 -2.49 10.31 -6.05
N ASP A 76 -2.87 11.57 -5.95
CA ASP A 76 -2.55 12.42 -4.80
C ASP A 76 -3.20 11.90 -3.52
N GLU A 77 -4.44 11.43 -3.58
CA GLU A 77 -5.12 10.83 -2.41
C GLU A 77 -4.44 9.51 -1.98
N VAL A 78 -4.04 8.64 -2.91
CA VAL A 78 -3.26 7.42 -2.58
C VAL A 78 -1.92 7.75 -1.94
N LEU A 79 -1.25 8.79 -2.43
CA LEU A 79 0.02 9.25 -1.87
C LEU A 79 -0.16 9.81 -0.46
N ILE A 80 -1.25 10.55 -0.20
CA ILE A 80 -1.61 11.05 1.14
C ILE A 80 -1.83 9.89 2.10
N ASP A 81 -2.61 8.87 1.71
CA ASP A 81 -2.89 7.69 2.53
C ASP A 81 -1.62 6.88 2.83
N LEU A 82 -0.78 6.67 1.82
CA LEU A 82 0.51 6.00 1.99
C LEU A 82 1.45 6.79 2.91
N GLN A 83 1.49 8.11 2.77
CA GLN A 83 2.30 8.97 3.62
C GLN A 83 1.80 8.95 5.06
N ALA A 84 0.48 8.98 5.28
CA ALA A 84 -0.14 8.89 6.61
C ALA A 84 0.19 7.54 7.27
N ASN A 85 0.00 6.44 6.54
CA ASN A 85 0.26 5.10 7.05
C ASN A 85 1.76 4.87 7.35
N SER A 86 2.65 5.39 6.50
CA SER A 86 4.10 5.37 6.74
C SER A 86 4.50 6.18 7.97
N LYS A 87 3.97 7.41 8.13
CA LYS A 87 4.21 8.23 9.33
C LYS A 87 3.71 7.54 10.59
N GLN A 88 2.53 6.93 10.55
CA GLN A 88 1.95 6.25 11.70
C GLN A 88 2.75 5.00 12.07
N SER A 89 3.14 4.19 11.08
CA SER A 89 4.02 3.03 11.28
C SER A 89 5.36 3.44 11.90
N PHE A 90 5.97 4.50 11.38
CA PHE A 90 7.21 5.06 11.94
C PHE A 90 7.04 5.53 13.39
N SER A 91 5.92 6.20 13.69
CA SER A 91 5.60 6.65 15.05
C SER A 91 5.41 5.51 16.04
N CYS A 92 4.92 4.34 15.61
CA CYS A 92 4.79 3.16 16.46
C CYS A 92 6.15 2.46 16.68
N THR A 93 7.00 2.42 15.65
CA THR A 93 8.32 1.76 15.74
C THR A 93 9.35 2.57 16.53
N LYS A 94 9.33 3.90 16.43
CA LYS A 94 10.32 4.78 17.07
C LYS A 94 10.41 4.59 18.60
N PRO A 95 9.32 4.57 19.38
CA PRO A 95 9.37 4.32 20.82
C PRO A 95 9.97 2.98 21.20
N LEU A 96 9.71 1.93 20.40
CA LEU A 96 10.29 0.60 20.62
C LEU A 96 11.80 0.62 20.42
N VAL A 97 12.27 1.18 19.32
CA VAL A 97 13.71 1.29 19.01
C VAL A 97 14.42 2.10 20.09
N THR A 98 13.89 3.28 20.44
CA THR A 98 14.48 4.13 21.50
C THR A 98 14.54 3.41 22.84
N GLN A 99 13.47 2.71 23.25
CA GLN A 99 13.49 1.94 24.49
C GLN A 99 14.45 0.75 24.44
N LEU A 100 14.63 0.09 23.30
CA LEU A 100 15.62 -0.98 23.16
C LEU A 100 17.04 -0.42 23.34
N ASP A 101 17.36 0.68 22.66
CA ASP A 101 18.67 1.33 22.74
C ASP A 101 18.98 1.79 24.18
N GLU A 102 18.01 2.42 24.85
CA GLU A 102 18.15 2.88 26.24
C GLU A 102 18.33 1.73 27.24
N ASN A 103 17.68 0.59 27.02
CA ASN A 103 17.74 -0.55 27.93
C ASN A 103 18.94 -1.47 27.64
N MET A 104 19.55 -1.43 26.45
CA MET A 104 20.78 -2.20 26.16
C MET A 104 21.93 -1.88 27.12
N ALA A 105 22.14 -0.60 27.44
CA ALA A 105 23.16 -0.19 28.40
C ALA A 105 22.89 -0.74 29.81
N ARG A 106 21.62 -0.83 30.20
CA ARG A 106 21.17 -1.30 31.53
C ARG A 106 21.21 -2.82 31.66
N LEU A 107 21.07 -3.56 30.54
CA LEU A 107 21.22 -5.01 30.50
C LEU A 107 22.68 -5.46 30.71
N ASN A 108 23.65 -4.58 30.44
CA ASN A 108 25.07 -4.82 30.70
C ASN A 108 25.52 -4.35 32.10
N SER A 109 24.59 -3.89 32.94
CA SER A 109 24.89 -3.52 34.33
C SER A 109 25.25 -4.75 35.15
N THR A 110 26.06 -4.58 36.19
CA THR A 110 26.29 -5.61 37.22
C THR A 110 25.19 -5.63 38.29
N ASP A 111 24.31 -4.62 38.29
CA ASP A 111 23.18 -4.53 39.21
C ASP A 111 21.98 -5.33 38.69
N LYS A 112 21.56 -6.34 39.45
CA LYS A 112 20.43 -7.22 39.13
C LYS A 112 19.11 -6.46 39.06
N ASP A 113 18.92 -5.42 39.87
CA ASP A 113 17.68 -4.65 39.88
C ASP A 113 17.58 -3.76 38.63
N GLU A 114 18.71 -3.20 38.17
CA GLU A 114 18.76 -2.46 36.90
C GLU A 114 18.46 -3.35 35.69
N ILE A 115 19.02 -4.57 35.67
CA ILE A 115 18.73 -5.57 34.63
C ILE A 115 17.23 -5.92 34.65
N PHE A 116 16.65 -6.19 35.83
CA PHE A 116 15.24 -6.53 35.96
C PHE A 116 14.32 -5.39 35.50
N ILE A 117 14.64 -4.14 35.85
CA ILE A 117 13.92 -2.95 35.38
C ILE A 117 14.00 -2.83 33.85
N ALA A 118 15.17 -3.10 33.26
CA ALA A 118 15.37 -3.05 31.82
C ALA A 118 14.52 -4.10 31.09
N ILE A 119 14.53 -5.35 31.56
CA ILE A 119 13.69 -6.44 31.02
C ILE A 119 12.21 -6.08 31.11
N LYS A 120 11.76 -5.56 32.28
CA LYS A 120 10.37 -5.16 32.48
C LYS A 120 9.95 -4.05 31.51
N LYS A 121 10.79 -3.03 31.30
CA LYS A 121 10.52 -1.96 30.33
C LYS A 121 10.46 -2.46 28.90
N ILE A 122 11.37 -3.34 28.49
CA ILE A 122 11.37 -3.96 27.15
C ILE A 122 10.07 -4.73 26.93
N CYS A 123 9.66 -5.56 27.89
CA CYS A 123 8.39 -6.31 27.81
C CYS A 123 7.18 -5.38 27.66
N GLN A 124 7.11 -4.32 28.47
CA GLN A 124 6.01 -3.35 28.42
C GLN A 124 5.95 -2.61 27.09
N THR A 125 7.10 -2.14 26.59
CA THR A 125 7.15 -1.42 25.30
C THR A 125 6.82 -2.34 24.13
N THR A 126 7.29 -3.59 24.17
CA THR A 126 6.97 -4.60 23.14
C THR A 126 5.48 -4.92 23.11
N GLN A 127 4.84 -5.05 24.27
CA GLN A 127 3.39 -5.24 24.35
C GLN A 127 2.61 -4.05 23.79
N LYS A 128 3.01 -2.82 24.13
CA LYS A 128 2.39 -1.60 23.59
C LYS A 128 2.53 -1.53 22.07
N PHE A 129 3.72 -1.79 21.54
CA PHE A 129 3.97 -1.82 20.11
C PHE A 129 3.07 -2.84 19.39
N LYS A 130 2.92 -4.04 19.96
CA LYS A 130 2.03 -5.08 19.41
C LYS A 130 0.58 -4.60 19.32
N LEU A 131 0.06 -3.97 20.38
CA LEU A 131 -1.29 -3.42 20.39
C LEU A 131 -1.48 -2.30 19.36
N GLU A 132 -0.46 -1.45 19.17
CA GLU A 132 -0.49 -0.39 18.16
C GLU A 132 -0.46 -0.95 16.73
N GLN A 133 0.33 -1.99 16.46
CA GLN A 133 0.30 -2.70 15.18
C GLN A 133 -1.07 -3.35 14.91
N GLU A 134 -1.68 -3.98 15.90
CA GLU A 134 -3.01 -4.58 15.76
C GLU A 134 -4.09 -3.53 15.42
N LYS A 135 -4.01 -2.34 16.03
CA LYS A 135 -4.88 -1.21 15.71
C LYS A 135 -4.67 -0.71 14.28
N LEU A 136 -3.41 -0.57 13.84
CA LEU A 136 -3.08 -0.18 12.47
C LEU A 136 -3.69 -1.15 11.44
N LEU A 137 -3.52 -2.46 11.67
CA LEU A 137 -4.12 -3.49 10.83
C LEU A 137 -5.64 -3.38 10.84
N SER A 138 -6.27 -3.27 12.01
CA SER A 138 -7.73 -3.15 12.13
C SER A 138 -8.27 -1.93 11.37
N ASN A 139 -7.62 -0.77 11.49
CA ASN A 139 -8.00 0.44 10.75
C ASN A 139 -7.90 0.23 9.24
N TYR A 140 -6.82 -0.40 8.77
CA TYR A 140 -6.63 -0.74 7.37
C TYR A 140 -7.72 -1.70 6.86
N TRP A 141 -8.09 -2.72 7.65
CA TRP A 141 -9.18 -3.65 7.32
C TRP A 141 -10.54 -2.96 7.30
N TYR A 142 -10.82 -2.09 8.27
CA TYR A 142 -12.08 -1.35 8.37
C TYR A 142 -12.28 -0.43 7.16
N GLN A 143 -11.28 0.39 6.81
CA GLN A 143 -11.29 1.23 5.61
C GLN A 143 -11.53 0.39 4.34
N ASN A 144 -10.80 -0.72 4.18
CA ASN A 144 -10.97 -1.61 3.04
C ASN A 144 -12.35 -2.31 3.00
N SER A 145 -12.98 -2.55 4.15
CA SER A 145 -14.30 -3.18 4.24
C SER A 145 -15.43 -2.22 3.88
N LEU A 146 -15.38 -0.97 4.37
CA LEU A 146 -16.33 0.09 3.99
C LEU A 146 -16.30 0.35 2.48
N LEU A 147 -15.10 0.40 1.90
CA LEU A 147 -14.93 0.55 0.46
C LEU A 147 -15.55 -0.60 -0.34
N ARG A 148 -15.51 -1.84 0.16
CA ARG A 148 -16.18 -2.97 -0.50
C ARG A 148 -17.70 -2.84 -0.44
N TYR A 149 -18.25 -2.38 0.68
CA TYR A 149 -19.69 -2.14 0.84
C TYR A 149 -20.21 -1.02 -0.08
N CYS A 150 -19.46 0.07 -0.23
CA CYS A 150 -19.84 1.18 -1.12
C CYS A 150 -19.78 0.81 -2.62
N THR A 151 -19.03 -0.22 -3.01
CA THR A 151 -18.93 -0.66 -4.42
C THR A 151 -19.94 -1.74 -4.83
N GLN A 152 -20.82 -2.17 -3.91
CA GLN A 152 -21.85 -3.20 -4.17
C GLN A 152 -23.27 -2.64 -4.30
N ASN A 153 -23.47 -1.33 -4.12
CA ASN A 153 -24.72 -0.60 -4.39
C ASN A 153 -24.53 0.33 -5.58
#